data_AF-A0A8H7WLW7-F1
#
_entry.id   AF-A0A8H7WLW7-F1
#
_cell.length_a   1.000
_cell.length_b   1.000
_cell.length_c   1.000
_cell.angle_alpha   90.00
_cell.angle_beta   90.00
_cell.angle_gamma   90.00
#
_symmetry.space_group_name_H-M   'P 1'
#
loop_
_entity.id
_entity.type
_entity.pdbx_description
1 polymer ?
#
loop_
_entity_poly.entity_id
_entity_poly.type
_entity_poly.pdbx_seq_one_letter_code
_entity_poly.pdbx_strand_id
1 'polypeptide(L)'
;MLGLAVQPPPRTRPEVALYPPVAARISSETSVYEELSYTWAVATLLHYFGEILNDQLGGTIADSAHPLPESTHTGSSSAIAQTDKAYFYFPNLVINKPGRYRIRISLM
;
A
#
# COMPACT_ATOMS: atom_id res chain seq x y z
N MET A 1 -0.14 -3.18 11.92
CA MET A 1 -1.33 -2.63 11.25
C MET A 1 -0.96 -2.17 9.85
N LEU A 2 -1.76 -2.54 8.84
CA LEU A 2 -1.61 -2.04 7.48
C LEU A 2 -2.29 -0.67 7.34
N GLY A 3 -1.61 0.29 6.70
CA GLY A 3 -2.17 1.59 6.38
C GLY A 3 -1.66 2.13 5.05
N LEU A 4 -2.39 3.08 4.46
CA LEU A 4 -1.89 3.83 3.30
C LEU A 4 -0.92 4.92 3.75
N ALA A 5 0.22 5.00 3.08
CA ALA A 5 1.22 6.05 3.26
C ALA A 5 1.05 7.16 2.20
N VAL A 6 0.73 6.78 0.95
CA VAL A 6 0.47 7.71 -0.14
C VAL A 6 -0.83 7.33 -0.84
N GLN A 7 -1.74 8.30 -0.93
CA GLN A 7 -3.01 8.17 -1.62
C GLN A 7 -3.04 9.12 -2.83
N PRO A 8 -3.23 8.61 -4.06
CA PRO A 8 -3.42 9.43 -5.24
C PRO A 8 -4.68 10.31 -5.14
N PRO A 9 -4.81 11.37 -5.97
CA PRO A 9 -5.98 12.23 -5.97
C PRO A 9 -7.24 11.43 -6.34
N PRO A 10 -8.43 11.84 -5.87
CA PRO A 10 -9.69 11.13 -6.14
C PRO A 10 -10.09 11.07 -7.61
N ARG A 11 -9.42 11.83 -8.48
CA ARG A 11 -9.64 11.88 -9.93
C ARG A 11 -8.34 11.58 -10.64
N THR A 12 -8.38 10.58 -11.51
CA THR A 12 -7.30 10.24 -12.42
C THR A 12 -7.83 10.14 -13.85
N ARG A 13 -6.93 10.02 -14.82
CA ARG A 13 -7.29 9.69 -16.20
C ARG A 13 -7.21 8.17 -16.39
N PRO A 14 -8.16 7.57 -17.13
CA PRO A 14 -8.02 6.18 -17.56
C PRO A 14 -6.73 5.98 -18.36
N GLU A 15 -6.18 4.77 -18.29
CA GLU A 15 -4.97 4.35 -19.03
C GLU A 15 -3.69 5.13 -18.68
N VAL A 16 -3.74 5.99 -17.66
CA VAL A 16 -2.59 6.73 -17.13
C VAL A 16 -2.26 6.22 -15.73
N ALA A 17 -0.96 6.09 -15.44
CA ALA A 17 -0.49 5.68 -14.13
C ALA A 17 -0.95 6.67 -13.05
N LEU A 18 -1.40 6.11 -11.92
CA LEU A 18 -1.80 6.90 -10.76
C LEU A 18 -0.62 7.69 -10.22
N TYR A 19 -0.83 8.98 -10.01
CA TYR A 19 0.21 9.88 -9.49
C TYR A 19 -0.35 10.85 -8.43
N PRO A 20 0.31 11.01 -7.26
CA PRO A 20 1.50 10.25 -6.84
C PRO A 20 1.18 8.75 -6.67
N PRO A 21 2.18 7.85 -6.79
CA PRO A 21 1.95 6.42 -6.73
C PRO A 21 1.39 5.97 -5.38
N VAL A 22 0.60 4.89 -5.40
CA VAL A 22 0.08 4.32 -4.16
C VAL A 22 1.23 3.70 -3.38
N ALA A 23 1.29 4.02 -2.09
CA ALA A 23 2.20 3.37 -1.16
C ALA A 23 1.43 2.96 0.10
N ALA A 24 1.74 1.78 0.61
CA ALA A 24 1.23 1.29 1.88
C ALA A 24 2.39 1.06 2.86
N ARG A 25 2.07 1.00 4.14
CA ARG A 25 3.02 0.73 5.21
C ARG A 25 2.42 -0.25 6.20
N ILE A 26 3.28 -1.05 6.81
CA ILE A 26 2.92 -1.87 7.96
C ILE A 26 3.65 -1.34 9.20
N SER A 27 2.90 -1.06 10.24
CA SER A 27 3.42 -0.68 11.55
C SER A 27 3.30 -1.85 12.52
N SER A 28 4.25 -2.02 13.43
CA SER A 28 4.16 -3.02 14.49
C SER A 28 4.85 -2.53 15.76
N GLU A 29 4.41 -3.05 16.90
CA GLU A 29 5.07 -2.86 18.20
C GLU A 29 6.28 -3.79 18.35
N THR A 30 6.24 -4.95 17.69
CA THR A 30 7.31 -5.95 17.68
C THR A 30 8.17 -5.86 16.42
N SER A 31 9.39 -6.41 16.51
CA SER A 31 10.20 -6.70 15.32
C SER A 31 9.50 -7.76 14.48
N VAL A 32 9.32 -7.49 13.18
CA VAL A 32 8.68 -8.39 12.21
C VAL A 32 9.60 -8.73 11.04
N TYR A 33 10.91 -8.44 11.14
CA TYR A 33 11.85 -8.54 10.01
C TYR A 33 11.90 -9.92 9.35
N GLU A 34 11.83 -11.01 10.13
CA GLU A 34 11.80 -12.37 9.57
C GLU A 34 10.49 -12.64 8.81
N GLU A 35 9.36 -12.17 9.34
CA GLU A 35 8.03 -12.30 8.73
C GLU A 35 7.91 -11.51 7.42
N LEU A 36 8.58 -10.36 7.32
CA LEU A 36 8.57 -9.51 6.12
C LEU A 36 9.08 -10.25 4.88
N SER A 37 9.99 -11.22 5.04
CA SER A 37 10.53 -12.00 3.92
C SER A 37 9.48 -12.85 3.21
N TYR A 38 8.37 -13.15 3.89
CA TYR A 38 7.24 -13.92 3.37
C TYR A 38 5.98 -13.07 3.20
N THR A 39 6.09 -11.75 3.37
CA THR A 39 4.94 -10.84 3.31
C THR A 39 4.95 -10.04 2.01
N TRP A 40 3.84 -10.05 1.30
CA TRP A 40 3.63 -9.16 0.15
C TRP A 40 2.26 -8.50 0.22
N ALA A 41 2.10 -7.40 -0.50
CA ALA A 41 0.85 -6.68 -0.60
C ALA A 41 0.32 -6.71 -2.04
N VAL A 42 -1.00 -6.82 -2.18
CA VAL A 42 -1.69 -6.84 -3.47
C VAL A 42 -2.69 -5.69 -3.52
N ALA A 43 -2.60 -4.89 -4.59
CA ALA A 43 -3.58 -3.88 -4.95
C ALA A 43 -4.71 -4.52 -5.76
N THR A 44 -5.95 -4.30 -5.30
CA THR A 44 -7.17 -4.79 -5.94
C THR A 44 -8.09 -3.62 -6.26
N LEU A 45 -8.70 -3.64 -7.45
CA LEU A 45 -9.69 -2.64 -7.85
C LEU A 45 -11.08 -3.13 -7.49
N LEU A 46 -11.81 -2.30 -6.76
CA LEU A 46 -13.18 -2.53 -6.37
C LEU A 46 -14.06 -1.52 -7.10
N HIS A 47 -15.13 -2.01 -7.72
CA HIS A 47 -16.22 -1.14 -8.16
C HIS A 47 -16.86 -0.46 -6.94
N TYR A 48 -17.51 0.69 -7.13
CA TYR A 48 -18.17 1.41 -6.03
C TYR A 48 -19.20 0.55 -5.26
N PHE A 49 -19.79 -0.44 -5.93
CA PHE A 49 -20.74 -1.40 -5.34
C PHE A 49 -20.08 -2.61 -4.66
N GLY A 50 -18.74 -2.71 -4.65
CA GLY A 50 -17.99 -3.73 -3.90
C GLY A 50 -17.49 -4.92 -4.73
N GLU A 51 -17.82 -4.99 -6.02
CA GLU A 51 -17.33 -6.04 -6.92
C GLU A 51 -15.82 -5.89 -7.19
N ILE A 52 -15.08 -6.99 -7.18
CA ILE A 52 -13.64 -7.01 -7.53
C ILE A 52 -13.50 -7.08 -9.05
N LEU A 53 -12.72 -6.17 -9.63
CA LEU A 53 -12.50 -6.05 -11.08
C LEU A 53 -11.05 -6.41 -11.41
N ASN A 54 -10.81 -7.68 -11.73
CA ASN A 54 -9.46 -8.24 -11.92
C ASN A 54 -8.78 -7.79 -13.23
N ASP A 55 -9.54 -7.36 -14.22
CA ASP A 55 -9.09 -7.04 -15.58
C ASP A 55 -8.98 -5.53 -15.85
N GLN A 56 -9.36 -4.69 -14.88
CA GLN A 56 -9.40 -3.23 -15.03
C GLN A 56 -8.26 -2.50 -14.30
N LEU A 57 -7.44 -3.21 -13.53
CA LEU A 57 -6.24 -2.68 -12.89
C LEU A 57 -4.99 -3.26 -13.58
N GLY A 58 -4.22 -2.39 -14.22
CA GLY A 58 -2.95 -2.73 -14.85
C GLY A 58 -1.73 -2.27 -14.05
N GLY A 59 -0.56 -2.68 -14.53
CA GLY A 59 0.74 -2.33 -13.93
C GLY A 59 1.20 -3.32 -12.86
N THR A 60 2.04 -2.85 -11.95
CA THR A 60 2.55 -3.62 -10.81
C THR A 60 1.50 -3.62 -9.71
N ILE A 61 0.70 -4.68 -9.66
CA ILE A 61 -0.40 -4.86 -8.69
C ILE A 61 0.04 -5.56 -7.40
N ALA A 62 1.26 -6.08 -7.33
CA ALA A 62 1.79 -6.75 -6.15
C ALA A 62 3.21 -6.28 -5.88
N ASP A 63 3.55 -6.14 -4.60
CA ASP A 63 4.89 -5.75 -4.17
C ASP A 63 5.25 -6.47 -2.87
N SER A 64 6.54 -6.82 -2.74
CA SER A 64 7.07 -7.44 -1.51
C SER A 64 7.30 -6.38 -0.45
N ALA A 65 7.39 -6.79 0.81
CA ALA A 65 7.71 -5.84 1.88
C ALA A 65 9.12 -5.27 1.72
N HIS A 66 9.24 -3.95 1.77
CA HIS A 66 10.53 -3.24 1.81
C HIS A 66 10.81 -2.77 3.24
N PRO A 67 11.75 -3.39 3.96
CA PRO A 67 12.01 -3.05 5.35
C PRO A 67 12.49 -1.61 5.51
N LEU A 68 11.97 -0.92 6.50
CA LEU A 68 12.46 0.40 6.91
C LEU A 68 13.59 0.21 7.94
N PRO A 69 14.60 1.08 7.94
CA PRO A 69 15.60 1.09 8.99
C PRO A 69 14.93 1.41 10.33
N GLU A 70 15.26 0.65 11.37
CA GLU A 70 14.80 0.93 12.72
C GLU A 70 15.32 2.30 13.14
N SER A 71 14.41 3.27 13.29
CA SER A 71 14.79 4.62 13.69
C SER A 71 15.31 4.59 15.11
N THR A 72 16.64 4.64 15.27
CA THR A 72 17.36 4.78 16.55
C THR A 72 17.16 6.19 17.10
N HIS A 73 15.93 6.56 17.45
CA HIS A 73 15.68 7.81 18.15
C HIS A 73 15.79 7.60 19.67
N THR A 74 17.00 7.85 20.17
CA THR A 74 17.25 8.27 21.56
C THR A 74 16.59 9.64 21.79
N GLY A 75 15.35 9.65 22.26
CA GLY A 75 14.65 10.91 22.52
C GLY A 75 13.27 10.73 23.14
N SER A 76 13.26 10.73 24.47
CA SER A 76 12.17 10.97 25.42
C SER A 76 10.70 10.93 24.97
N SER A 77 9.98 10.10 25.71
CA SER A 77 8.62 10.27 26.26
C SER A 77 7.44 9.60 25.55
N SER A 78 6.97 8.56 26.26
CA SER A 78 5.57 8.10 26.38
C SER A 78 4.89 7.39 25.20
N ALA A 79 4.28 6.26 25.56
CA ALA A 79 3.46 5.35 24.78
C ALA A 79 4.22 4.35 23.90
N ILE A 80 3.74 3.12 23.94
CA ILE A 80 4.10 2.00 23.06
C ILE A 80 3.90 2.49 21.62
N ALA A 81 4.95 3.02 21.00
CA ALA A 81 4.86 3.68 19.71
C ALA A 81 4.94 2.61 18.62
N GLN A 82 3.81 2.33 17.98
CA GLN A 82 3.75 1.46 16.81
C GLN A 82 4.61 2.08 15.70
N THR A 83 5.81 1.54 15.48
CA THR A 83 6.75 2.06 14.47
C THR A 83 6.45 1.46 13.11
N ASP A 84 6.57 2.26 12.04
CA ASP A 84 6.52 1.75 10.68
C ASP A 84 7.72 0.82 10.45
N LYS A 85 7.46 -0.42 10.04
CA LYS A 85 8.48 -1.48 9.88
C LYS A 85 8.82 -1.76 8.43
N ALA A 86 7.85 -1.62 7.53
CA ALA A 86 8.06 -1.79 6.10
C ALA A 86 7.05 -0.99 5.29
N TYR A 87 7.38 -0.79 4.02
CA TYR A 87 6.48 -0.20 3.03
C TYR A 87 6.28 -1.14 1.83
N PHE A 88 5.22 -0.86 1.08
CA PHE A 88 4.87 -1.48 -0.19
C PHE A 88 4.60 -0.36 -1.19
N TYR A 89 5.09 -0.49 -2.41
CA TYR A 89 5.12 0.58 -3.39
C TYR A 89 4.59 0.11 -4.75
N PHE A 90 3.60 0.83 -5.26
CA PHE A 90 2.91 0.48 -6.50
C PHE A 90 3.08 1.61 -7.55
N PRO A 91 4.23 1.66 -8.24
CA PRO A 91 4.67 2.84 -9.03
C PRO A 91 3.83 3.15 -10.27
N ASN A 92 3.17 2.15 -10.83
CA ASN A 92 2.62 2.17 -12.19
C ASN A 92 1.21 1.56 -12.22
N LEU A 93 0.43 1.69 -11.15
CA LEU A 93 -0.99 1.27 -11.17
C LEU A 93 -1.76 2.09 -12.19
N VAL A 94 -2.50 1.41 -13.06
CA VAL A 94 -3.31 2.03 -14.12
C VAL A 94 -4.74 1.52 -14.01
N ILE A 95 -5.73 2.43 -14.06
CA ILE A 95 -7.14 2.06 -14.17
C ILE A 95 -7.53 2.17 -15.65
N ASN A 96 -7.91 1.07 -16.28
CA ASN A 96 -8.10 1.00 -17.73
C ASN A 96 -9.44 1.57 -18.21
N LYS A 97 -10.47 1.59 -17.36
CA LYS A 97 -11.82 2.01 -17.73
C LYS A 97 -12.31 3.20 -16.90
N PRO A 98 -13.08 4.14 -17.48
CA PRO A 98 -13.72 5.20 -16.71
C PRO A 98 -14.76 4.63 -15.73
N GLY A 99 -14.81 5.18 -14.51
CA GLY A 99 -15.78 4.74 -13.51
C GLY A 99 -15.49 5.30 -12.12
N ARG A 100 -16.24 4.82 -11.13
CA ARG A 100 -15.99 5.10 -9.71
C ARG A 100 -15.52 3.82 -9.04
N TYR A 101 -14.31 3.88 -8.50
CA TYR A 101 -13.63 2.72 -7.93
C TYR A 101 -13.03 3.02 -6.57
N ARG A 102 -12.64 1.96 -5.87
CA ARG A 102 -11.75 2.00 -4.72
C ARG A 102 -10.59 1.06 -4.99
N ILE A 103 -9.39 1.47 -4.59
CA ILE A 103 -8.24 0.57 -4.57
C ILE A 103 -8.08 0.07 -3.15
N ARG A 104 -8.05 -1.25 -2.99
CA ARG A 104 -7.80 -1.91 -1.70
C ARG A 104 -6.43 -2.56 -1.75
N ILE A 105 -5.62 -2.27 -0.75
CA ILE A 105 -4.35 -2.95 -0.51
C ILE A 105 -4.61 -4.05 0.53
N SER A 106 -4.21 -5.27 0.24
CA SER A 106 -4.33 -6.43 1.12
C SER A 106 -2.96 -7.06 1.32
N LEU A 107 -2.62 -7.39 2.56
CA LEU A 107 -1.47 -8.23 2.88
C LEU A 107 -1.80 -9.70 2.58
N MET A 108 -0.80 -10.45 2.14
CA MET A 108 -0.84 -11.88 1.86
C MET A 108 0.28 -12.59 2.60
#